data_AF-A0A821YV92-F1
#
_entry.id   AF-A0A821YV92-F1
#
_cell.length_a   1.000
_cell.length_b   1.000
_cell.length_c   1.000
_cell.angle_alpha   90.00
_cell.angle_beta   90.00
_cell.angle_gamma   90.00
#
_symmetry.space_group_name_H-M   'P 1'
#
loop_
_entity.id
_entity.type
_entity.pdbx_description
1 polymer ?
#
loop_
_entity_poly.entity_id
_entity_poly.type
_entity_poly.pdbx_seq_one_letter_code
_entity_poly.pdbx_strand_id
1 'polypeptide(L)' 'MDGGDPLTVNIYDPYRKLCEYNFHDKQCGTYTIIFRPLISGNHKIDIRIFDRPISGSPFVVHVTQHNNPLWSFG' A
#
# COMPACT_ATOMS: atom_id res chain seq x y z
N MET A 1 6.41 7.31 -23.39
CA MET A 1 7.15 7.23 -22.12
C MET A 1 6.83 5.87 -21.59
N ASP A 2 7.69 4.93 -21.90
CA ASP A 2 7.45 3.53 -21.59
C ASP A 2 7.75 3.32 -20.10
N GLY A 3 6.91 2.57 -19.40
CA GLY A 3 7.17 2.17 -18.01
C GLY A 3 8.41 1.28 -17.90
N GLY A 4 8.75 0.86 -16.68
CA GLY A 4 9.90 -0.03 -16.43
C GLY A 4 11.03 0.58 -15.61
N ASP A 5 10.82 1.75 -15.01
CA ASP A 5 11.75 2.28 -14.01
C ASP A 5 11.81 1.32 -12.80
N PRO A 6 12.98 1.19 -12.15
CA PRO A 6 13.10 0.41 -10.92
C PRO A 6 12.30 1.09 -9.80
N LEU A 7 11.08 0.61 -9.60
CA LEU A 7 10.18 0.99 -8.53
C LEU A 7 10.35 0.03 -7.36
N THR A 8 10.62 0.57 -6.17
CA THR A 8 10.62 -0.18 -4.91
C THR A 8 9.43 0.25 -4.06
N VAL A 9 8.67 -0.73 -3.59
CA VAL A 9 7.49 -0.52 -2.74
C VAL A 9 7.63 -1.38 -1.49
N ASN A 10 7.62 -0.73 -0.33
CA ASN A 10 7.58 -1.40 0.97
C ASN A 10 6.34 -0.94 1.73
N ILE A 11 5.50 -1.91 2.10
CA ILE A 11 4.30 -1.66 2.91
C ILE A 11 4.52 -2.31 4.25
N TYR A 12 4.46 -1.50 5.32
CA TYR A 12 4.59 -1.95 6.69
C TYR A 12 3.25 -1.84 7.41
N ASP A 13 2.90 -2.88 8.16
CA ASP A 13 1.80 -2.85 9.11
C ASP A 13 2.14 -1.99 10.34
N PRO A 14 1.19 -1.77 11.27
CA PRO A 14 1.42 -0.99 12.48
C PRO A 14 2.50 -1.57 13.41
N TYR A 15 2.82 -2.85 13.25
CA TYR A 15 3.83 -3.58 14.02
C TYR A 15 5.16 -3.70 13.25
N ARG A 16 5.31 -2.97 12.14
CA ARG A 16 6.51 -2.93 11.29
C ARG A 16 6.79 -4.23 10.55
N LYS A 17 5.79 -5.09 10.36
CA LYS A 17 5.89 -6.27 9.50
C LYS A 17 5.63 -5.88 8.05
N LEU A 18 6.41 -6.44 7.13
CA LEU A 18 6.18 -6.28 5.69
C LEU A 18 4.86 -6.95 5.28
N CYS A 19 4.03 -6.20 4.58
CA CYS A 19 2.79 -6.68 3.97
C CYS A 19 3.03 -7.10 2.53
N GLU A 20 2.35 -8.15 2.10
CA GLU A 20 2.26 -8.53 0.70
C GLU A 20 1.41 -7.52 -0.09
N TYR A 21 1.78 -7.31 -1.35
CA TYR A 21 1.06 -6.46 -2.28
C TYR A 21 1.15 -7.02 -3.69
N ASN A 22 0.15 -6.68 -4.49
CA ASN A 22 0.16 -6.89 -5.93
C ASN A 22 0.62 -5.62 -6.63
N PHE A 23 1.45 -5.79 -7.64
CA PHE A 23 2.00 -4.70 -8.43
C PHE A 23 1.67 -4.90 -9.90
N HIS A 24 1.23 -3.83 -10.56
CA HIS A 24 0.94 -3.83 -11.98
C HIS A 24 1.49 -2.56 -12.63
N ASP A 25 2.46 -2.73 -13.54
CA ASP A 25 2.94 -1.67 -14.42
C ASP A 25 2.06 -1.61 -15.67
N LYS A 26 1.42 -0.47 -15.91
CA LYS A 26 0.60 -0.25 -17.11
C LYS A 26 1.41 0.14 -18.34
N GLN A 27 2.75 0.17 -18.23
CA GLN A 27 3.72 0.51 -19.29
C GLN A 27 3.53 1.90 -19.93
N CYS A 28 2.64 2.71 -19.38
CA CYS A 28 2.35 4.07 -19.80
C CYS A 28 2.87 5.11 -18.77
N GLY A 29 3.82 4.72 -17.93
CA GLY A 29 4.34 5.53 -16.82
C GLY A 29 3.42 5.57 -15.59
N THR A 30 2.37 4.74 -15.55
CA THR A 30 1.47 4.63 -14.39
C THR A 30 1.61 3.25 -13.73
N TYR A 31 1.95 3.27 -12.44
CA TYR A 31 2.11 2.08 -11.60
C TYR A 31 0.92 1.92 -10.67
N THR A 32 0.37 0.70 -10.56
CA THR A 32 -0.73 0.38 -9.65
C THR A 32 -0.26 -0.60 -8.59
N ILE A 33 -0.42 -0.23 -7.32
CA ILE A 33 -0.09 -1.05 -6.16
C ILE A 33 -1.38 -1.34 -5.41
N ILE A 34 -1.63 -2.61 -5.11
CA ILE A 34 -2.84 -3.06 -4.41
C ILE A 34 -2.39 -3.91 -3.22
N PHE A 35 -2.80 -3.52 -2.01
CA PHE A 35 -2.58 -4.31 -0.80
C PHE A 35 -3.87 -4.44 0.00
N ARG A 36 -3.98 -5.52 0.76
CA ARG A 36 -5.11 -5.77 1.67
C ARG A 36 -4.60 -5.74 3.11
N PRO A 37 -4.96 -4.72 3.93
CA PRO A 37 -4.57 -4.71 5.33
C PRO A 37 -5.29 -5.82 6.10
N LEU A 38 -4.54 -6.56 6.92
CA LEU A 38 -5.07 -7.63 7.78
C LEU A 38 -5.35 -7.17 9.21
N ILE A 39 -4.73 -6.06 9.62
CA ILE A 39 -4.77 -5.52 10.98
C ILE A 39 -5.21 -4.07 10.88
N SER A 40 -5.94 -3.57 11.87
CA SER A 40 -6.22 -2.14 12.01
C SER A 40 -5.00 -1.38 12.53
N GLY A 41 -4.79 -0.17 12.02
CA GLY A 41 -3.80 0.78 12.52
C GLY A 41 -3.08 1.51 11.39
N ASN A 42 -2.01 2.21 11.74
CA ASN A 42 -1.22 3.01 10.82
C ASN A 42 -0.29 2.13 9.98
N HIS A 43 -0.60 1.99 8.69
CA HIS A 43 0.27 1.34 7.73
C HIS A 43 1.17 2.38 7.08
N LYS A 44 2.45 2.04 6.91
CA LYS A 44 3.43 2.92 6.27
C LYS A 44 3.76 2.36 4.89
N ILE A 45 3.55 3.17 3.86
CA ILE A 45 3.81 2.81 2.46
C ILE A 45 4.96 3.67 1.96
N ASP A 46 6.12 3.04 1.76
CA ASP A 46 7.35 3.66 1.30
C ASP A 46 7.58 3.28 -0.16
N ILE A 47 7.50 4.29 -1.04
CA ILE A 47 7.64 4.15 -2.49
C ILE A 47 8.86 4.94 -2.95
N ARG A 48 9.73 4.27 -3.72
CA ARG A 48 10.95 4.86 -4.30
C ARG A 48 11.06 4.53 -5.79
N ILE A 49 11.58 5.46 -6.57
CA ILE A 49 11.99 5.28 -7.98
C ILE A 49 13.48 5.59 -8.06
N PHE A 50 14.29 4.68 -8.61
CA PHE A 50 15.76 4.78 -8.60
C PHE A 50 16.31 5.07 -7.18
N ASP A 51 15.81 4.34 -6.18
CA ASP A 51 16.14 4.50 -4.75
C ASP A 51 15.85 5.89 -4.14
N ARG A 52 15.16 6.77 -4.88
CA ARG A 52 14.73 8.08 -4.39
C ARG A 52 13.25 8.05 -4.01
N PRO A 53 12.87 8.54 -2.82
CA PRO A 53 11.46 8.62 -2.44
C PRO A 53 10.70 9.51 -3.42
N ILE A 54 9.52 9.05 -3.84
CA ILE A 54 8.61 9.88 -4.61
C ILE A 54 8.00 10.97 -3.72
N SER A 55 7.41 12.00 -4.32
CA SER A 55 6.69 13.03 -3.58
C SER A 55 5.60 12.41 -2.71
N GLY A 56 5.56 12.80 -1.43
CA GLY A 56 4.61 12.28 -0.43
C GLY A 56 5.00 10.93 0.20
N SER A 57 6.04 10.25 -0.31
CA SER A 57 6.57 9.05 0.34
C SER A 57 7.40 9.42 1.57
N PRO A 58 7.24 8.72 2.71
CA PRO A 58 6.31 7.62 2.92
C PRO A 58 4.89 8.10 3.22
N PHE A 59 3.91 7.39 2.66
CA PHE A 59 2.49 7.60 2.96
C PHE A 59 2.10 6.86 4.23
N VAL A 60 1.15 7.42 4.99
CA VAL A 60 0.56 6.78 6.15
C VAL A 60 -0.93 6.55 5.90
N VAL A 61 -1.35 5.30 5.91
CA VAL A 61 -2.75 4.90 5.74
C VAL A 61 -3.29 4.43 7.08
N HIS A 62 -4.30 5.13 7.60
CA HIS A 62 -4.98 4.74 8.83
C HIS A 62 -6.09 3.74 8.53
N VAL A 63 -5.88 2.48 8.87
CA VAL A 63 -6.88 1.41 8.69
C VAL A 63 -7.67 1.27 9.99
N THR A 64 -8.98 1.54 9.95
CA THR A 64 -9.85 1.35 11.12
C THR A 64 -10.20 -0.13 11.31
N GLN A 65 -10.66 -0.50 12.50
CA GLN A 65 -11.20 -1.84 12.74
C GLN A 65 -12.38 -2.09 11.80
N HIS A 66 -12.49 -3.33 11.31
CA HIS A 66 -13.65 -3.75 10.54
C HIS A 66 -14.87 -3.72 11.46
N ASN A 67 -15.83 -2.84 11.16
CA ASN A 67 -17.14 -2.93 11.77
C ASN A 67 -17.82 -4.17 11.18
N ASN A 68 -17.78 -5.30 11.89
CA ASN A 68 -18.59 -6.46 11.52
C ASN A 68 -20.06 -6.02 11.60
N PRO A 69 -20.81 -5.93 10.49
CA PRO A 69 -22.23 -5.63 10.59
C PRO A 69 -22.87 -6.81 11.32
N LEU A 70 -23.25 -6.62 12.57
CA LEU A 70 -24.14 -7.53 13.26
C LEU A 70 -25.46 -7.46 12.48
N TRP A 71 -25.69 -8.37 11.53
CA TRP A 71 -27.03 -8.61 11.03
C TRP A 71 -27.84 -9.19 12.19
N SER A 72 -28.49 -8.31 12.93
CA SER A 72 -29.57 -8.65 13.86
C SER A 72 -30.89 -8.56 13.09
N PHE A 73 -31.38 -9.70 12.58
CA PHE A 73 -32.81 -9.85 12.36
C PHE A 73 -33.39 -10.42 13.65
N GLY A 74 -34.25 -9.64 14.31
CA GLY A 74 -35.22 -10.12 15.29
C GLY A 74 -36.53 -10.48 14.61
#